data_AF-A0A2E8BAW5-F1
#
_entry.id   AF-A0A2E8BAW5-F1
#
_cell.length_a   1.000
_cell.length_b   1.000
_cell.length_c   1.000
_cell.angle_alpha   90.00
_cell.angle_beta   90.00
_cell.angle_gamma   90.00
#
_symmetry.space_group_name_H-M   'P 1'
#
loop_
_entity.id
_entity.type
_entity.pdbx_description
1 polymer ?
#
loop_
_entity_poly.entity_id
_entity_poly.type
_entity_poly.pdbx_seq_one_letter_code
_entity_poly.pdbx_strand_id
1 'polypeptide(L)'
;MEVGRSMSSEDEATSGGLAEIFLKPSATLSKWYIAIGTWGFALAILNMAGQIHPTYRVSWGGLLTFEALADAFGNKDDAPLFVLGDGVFIAACLGLLFLGLQSINTSVEGGLVAFARSLILNDTWPALVFSGGGFMRFTAAWCLLLGFAFYIGYSALHMAWIDLGVYSVSITLVAFGFALNAASRAPPGDETVM
;
A
#
# COMPACT_ATOMS: atom_id res chain seq x y z
N MET A 1 55.97 -26.68 0.31
CA MET A 1 55.49 -25.60 -0.58
C MET A 1 54.27 -26.17 -1.30
N GLU A 2 53.09 -25.85 -0.79
CA GLU A 2 51.82 -26.32 -1.35
C GLU A 2 51.19 -25.14 -2.07
N VAL A 3 50.99 -25.30 -3.37
CA VAL A 3 50.50 -24.28 -4.29
C VAL A 3 49.01 -24.08 -4.02
N GLY A 4 48.64 -22.84 -3.68
CA GLY A 4 47.24 -22.44 -3.47
C GLY A 4 46.40 -22.71 -4.70
N ARG A 5 45.42 -23.60 -4.55
CA ARG A 5 44.39 -23.88 -5.55
C ARG A 5 43.45 -22.67 -5.61
N SER A 6 43.38 -22.01 -6.76
CA SER A 6 42.44 -20.91 -6.99
C SER A 6 41.00 -21.40 -6.83
N MET A 7 40.30 -20.87 -5.84
CA MET A 7 38.87 -21.09 -5.65
C MET A 7 38.13 -20.07 -6.53
N SER A 8 38.07 -20.33 -7.84
CA SER A 8 37.18 -19.61 -8.76
C SER A 8 35.84 -20.33 -8.81
N SER A 9 34.97 -20.01 -7.85
CA SER A 9 33.54 -20.35 -7.94
C SER A 9 32.73 -19.32 -7.16
N GLU A 10 32.93 -18.05 -7.50
CA GLU A 10 32.00 -16.97 -7.19
C GLU A 10 31.72 -16.29 -8.53
N ASP A 11 30.46 -16.38 -8.97
CA ASP A 11 29.77 -15.51 -9.96
C ASP A 11 28.79 -16.28 -10.87
N GLU A 12 27.89 -17.06 -10.27
CA GLU A 12 26.65 -17.49 -10.93
C GLU A 12 25.42 -17.27 -10.03
N ALA A 13 25.42 -16.19 -9.24
CA ALA A 13 24.39 -15.89 -8.25
C ALA A 13 23.85 -14.46 -8.32
N THR A 14 23.59 -13.91 -9.50
CA THR A 14 23.06 -12.52 -9.60
C THR A 14 22.12 -12.26 -10.77
N SER A 15 21.41 -13.27 -11.26
CA SER A 15 20.37 -13.10 -12.31
C SER A 15 18.95 -13.41 -11.84
N GLY A 16 18.77 -14.11 -10.71
CA GLY A 16 17.46 -14.41 -10.12
C GLY A 16 16.92 -13.36 -9.15
N GLY A 17 17.78 -12.48 -8.60
CA GLY A 17 17.46 -11.69 -7.41
C GLY A 17 16.25 -10.75 -7.52
N LEU A 18 16.22 -9.88 -8.54
CA LEU A 18 15.15 -8.87 -8.64
C LEU A 18 13.79 -9.50 -9.03
N ALA A 19 13.78 -10.34 -10.06
CA ALA A 19 12.54 -11.00 -10.49
C ALA A 19 11.95 -11.87 -9.38
N GLU A 20 12.79 -12.56 -8.62
CA GLU A 20 12.34 -13.37 -7.48
C GLU A 20 11.79 -12.51 -6.35
N ILE A 21 12.39 -11.35 -6.02
CA ILE A 21 11.86 -10.42 -5.03
C ILE A 21 10.45 -9.94 -5.39
N PHE A 22 10.21 -9.60 -6.67
CA PHE A 22 8.91 -9.09 -7.11
C PHE A 22 7.85 -10.18 -7.22
N LEU A 23 8.22 -11.40 -7.65
CA LEU A 23 7.30 -12.52 -7.87
C LEU A 23 7.08 -13.39 -6.63
N LYS A 24 8.00 -13.37 -5.65
CA LYS A 24 7.88 -14.02 -4.34
C LYS A 24 8.13 -12.99 -3.23
N PRO A 25 7.20 -12.04 -3.03
CA PRO A 25 7.39 -10.95 -2.09
C PRO A 25 7.48 -11.44 -0.64
N SER A 26 8.26 -10.76 0.19
CA SER A 26 8.28 -10.99 1.64
C SER A 26 6.90 -10.73 2.27
N ALA A 27 6.64 -11.21 3.49
CA ALA A 27 5.36 -10.96 4.17
C ALA A 27 5.03 -9.47 4.31
N THR A 28 6.03 -8.62 4.52
CA THR A 28 5.85 -7.16 4.58
C THR A 28 5.51 -6.58 3.21
N LEU A 29 6.26 -6.95 2.16
CA LEU A 29 5.98 -6.48 0.80
C LEU A 29 4.61 -6.96 0.31
N SER A 30 4.21 -8.18 0.69
CA SER A 30 2.91 -8.76 0.36
C SER A 30 1.75 -7.95 0.94
N LYS A 31 1.88 -7.43 2.16
CA LYS A 31 0.89 -6.52 2.76
C LYS A 31 0.75 -5.23 1.93
N TRP A 32 1.85 -4.68 1.44
CA TRP A 32 1.83 -3.51 0.55
C TRP A 32 1.19 -3.82 -0.79
N TYR A 33 1.51 -4.97 -1.40
CA TYR A 33 0.86 -5.42 -2.63
C TYR A 33 -0.65 -5.56 -2.46
N ILE A 34 -1.09 -6.17 -1.35
CA ILE A 34 -2.52 -6.28 -1.03
C ILE A 34 -3.14 -4.89 -0.85
N ALA A 35 -2.51 -4.01 -0.06
CA ALA A 35 -3.03 -2.67 0.20
C ALA A 35 -3.15 -1.82 -1.07
N ILE A 36 -2.07 -1.71 -1.85
CA ILE A 36 -2.02 -0.93 -3.09
C ILE A 36 -2.94 -1.54 -4.15
N GLY A 37 -2.90 -2.86 -4.32
CA GLY A 37 -3.75 -3.56 -5.28
C GLY A 37 -5.24 -3.43 -4.97
N THR A 38 -5.62 -3.56 -3.69
CA THR A 38 -7.02 -3.38 -3.24
C THR A 38 -7.46 -1.94 -3.49
N TRP A 39 -6.62 -0.99 -3.10
CA TRP A 39 -6.95 0.43 -3.19
C TRP A 39 -7.05 0.91 -4.64
N GLY A 40 -6.08 0.57 -5.49
CA GLY A 40 -6.10 0.89 -6.92
C GLY A 40 -7.29 0.25 -7.64
N PHE A 41 -7.62 -1.00 -7.31
CA PHE A 41 -8.79 -1.67 -7.86
C PHE A 41 -10.11 -0.99 -7.44
N ALA A 42 -10.24 -0.59 -6.17
CA ALA A 42 -11.39 0.16 -5.69
C ALA A 42 -11.55 1.50 -6.43
N LEU A 43 -10.45 2.23 -6.64
CA LEU A 43 -10.45 3.46 -7.44
C LEU A 43 -10.86 3.21 -8.90
N ALA A 44 -10.41 2.12 -9.51
CA ALA A 44 -10.83 1.76 -10.87
C ALA A 44 -12.34 1.50 -10.96
N ILE A 45 -12.92 0.81 -9.97
CA ILE A 45 -14.37 0.61 -9.88
C ILE A 45 -15.10 1.94 -9.72
N LEU A 46 -14.64 2.81 -8.82
CA LEU A 46 -15.22 4.14 -8.61
C LEU A 46 -15.14 5.00 -9.89
N ASN A 47 -14.05 4.89 -10.65
CA ASN A 47 -13.90 5.56 -11.94
C ASN A 47 -14.94 5.09 -12.95
N MET A 48 -15.08 3.76 -13.13
CA MET A 48 -16.07 3.17 -14.05
C MET A 48 -17.51 3.45 -13.62
N ALA A 49 -17.79 3.49 -12.32
CA ALA A 49 -19.08 3.86 -11.76
C ALA A 49 -19.36 5.39 -11.84
N GLY A 50 -18.41 6.19 -12.32
CA GLY A 50 -18.53 7.64 -12.40
C GLY A 50 -18.58 8.34 -11.04
N GLN A 51 -18.11 7.68 -9.97
CA GLN A 51 -18.11 8.18 -8.58
C GLN A 51 -16.74 8.71 -8.13
N ILE A 52 -15.72 8.68 -8.99
CA ILE A 52 -14.34 9.06 -8.63
C ILE A 52 -14.13 10.58 -8.40
N HIS A 53 -14.83 11.41 -9.18
CA HIS A 53 -14.76 12.87 -9.16
C HIS A 53 -16.08 13.44 -9.68
N PRO A 54 -16.61 14.60 -9.25
CA PRO A 54 -17.86 15.15 -9.78
C PRO A 54 -17.83 15.39 -11.30
N THR A 55 -16.74 15.97 -11.82
CA THR A 55 -16.64 16.48 -13.20
C THR A 55 -15.84 15.58 -14.16
N TYR A 56 -14.90 14.81 -13.62
CA TYR A 56 -13.85 14.17 -14.42
C TYR A 56 -13.94 12.65 -14.35
N ARG A 57 -13.52 12.00 -15.44
CA ARG A 57 -13.05 10.61 -15.45
C ARG A 57 -11.53 10.61 -15.48
N VAL A 58 -10.95 9.60 -14.85
CA VAL A 58 -9.51 9.37 -14.86
C VAL A 58 -9.19 8.37 -15.96
N SER A 59 -8.19 8.69 -16.77
CA SER A 59 -7.49 7.70 -17.60
C SER A 59 -6.27 7.25 -16.81
N TRP A 60 -6.28 6.02 -16.29
CA TRP A 60 -5.16 5.55 -15.46
C TRP A 60 -3.85 5.46 -16.24
N GLY A 61 -3.94 5.11 -17.53
CA GLY A 61 -2.79 5.13 -18.44
C GLY A 61 -2.24 6.54 -18.65
N GLY A 62 -3.11 7.54 -18.84
CA GLY A 62 -2.70 8.93 -18.94
C GLY A 62 -2.07 9.45 -17.66
N LEU A 63 -2.73 9.21 -16.52
CA LEU A 63 -2.25 9.66 -15.20
C LEU A 63 -0.86 9.09 -14.86
N LEU A 64 -0.67 7.77 -15.01
CA LEU A 64 0.57 7.10 -14.62
C LEU A 64 1.72 7.33 -15.60
N THR A 65 1.42 7.77 -16.83
CA THR A 65 2.44 8.13 -17.83
C THR A 65 2.64 9.64 -17.97
N PHE A 66 2.07 10.43 -17.06
CA PHE A 66 2.14 11.90 -17.12
C PHE A 66 1.70 12.44 -18.48
N GLU A 67 0.57 11.92 -18.96
CA GLU A 67 -0.08 12.28 -20.23
C GLU A 67 0.69 11.91 -21.50
N ALA A 68 1.76 11.11 -21.40
CA ALA A 68 2.54 10.70 -22.58
C ALA A 68 1.76 9.76 -23.52
N LEU A 69 0.84 8.94 -23.00
CA LEU A 69 0.05 7.97 -23.79
C LEU A 69 -1.39 8.42 -24.07
N ALA A 70 -1.97 9.24 -23.21
CA ALA A 70 -3.35 9.74 -23.28
C ALA A 70 -3.54 10.86 -22.25
N ASP A 71 -4.54 11.71 -22.40
CA ASP A 71 -4.91 12.70 -21.38
C ASP A 71 -5.25 12.02 -20.04
N ALA A 72 -4.79 12.56 -18.91
CA ALA A 72 -5.01 11.95 -17.59
C ALA A 72 -6.44 12.15 -17.08
N PHE A 73 -7.06 13.27 -17.45
CA PHE A 73 -8.39 13.66 -17.03
C PHE A 73 -9.26 14.04 -18.22
N GLY A 74 -10.42 13.41 -18.35
CA GLY A 74 -11.44 13.78 -19.34
C GLY A 74 -12.74 14.21 -18.67
N ASN A 75 -13.50 15.12 -19.29
CA ASN A 75 -14.84 15.48 -18.80
C ASN A 75 -15.78 14.29 -18.91
N LYS A 76 -16.63 14.05 -17.90
CA LYS A 76 -17.56 12.91 -17.88
C LYS A 76 -18.53 12.85 -19.07
N ASP A 77 -18.86 13.98 -19.66
CA ASP A 77 -19.83 14.07 -20.75
C ASP A 77 -19.27 13.48 -22.05
N ASP A 78 -17.97 13.64 -22.28
CA ASP A 78 -17.33 13.28 -23.56
C ASP A 78 -16.28 12.17 -23.42
N ALA A 79 -15.74 11.96 -22.22
CA ALA A 79 -14.67 11.01 -21.98
C ALA A 79 -15.18 9.56 -22.11
N PRO A 80 -14.42 8.67 -22.77
CA PRO A 80 -14.74 7.25 -22.82
C PRO A 80 -14.94 6.67 -21.41
N LEU A 81 -15.88 5.72 -21.28
CA LEU A 81 -16.10 5.00 -20.02
C LEU A 81 -14.90 4.10 -19.65
N PHE A 82 -14.13 3.68 -20.65
CA PHE A 82 -13.02 2.75 -20.50
C PHE A 82 -12.01 2.94 -21.64
N VAL A 83 -10.73 2.99 -21.30
CA VAL A 83 -9.59 3.05 -22.24
C VAL A 83 -8.66 1.86 -21.99
N LEU A 84 -7.86 1.45 -22.98
CA LEU A 84 -6.90 0.35 -22.83
C LEU A 84 -5.97 0.53 -21.61
N GLY A 85 -5.59 1.76 -21.28
CA GLY A 85 -4.80 2.08 -20.10
C GLY A 85 -5.48 1.70 -18.78
N ASP A 86 -6.81 1.78 -18.70
CA ASP A 86 -7.58 1.38 -17.51
C ASP A 86 -7.57 -0.14 -17.36
N GLY A 87 -7.63 -0.89 -18.46
CA GLY A 87 -7.51 -2.34 -18.47
C GLY A 87 -6.14 -2.80 -17.96
N VAL A 88 -5.06 -2.17 -18.43
CA VAL A 88 -3.70 -2.45 -17.96
C VAL A 88 -3.56 -2.13 -16.47
N PHE A 89 -4.11 -1.00 -16.02
CA PHE A 89 -4.10 -0.61 -14.61
C PHE A 89 -4.86 -1.61 -13.71
N ILE A 90 -6.06 -2.04 -14.12
CA ILE A 90 -6.85 -3.05 -13.40
C ILE A 90 -6.08 -4.37 -13.34
N ALA A 91 -5.50 -4.82 -14.46
CA ALA A 91 -4.69 -6.03 -14.50
C ALA A 91 -3.48 -5.95 -13.56
N ALA A 92 -2.80 -4.81 -13.50
CA ALA A 92 -1.71 -4.57 -12.56
C ALA A 92 -2.17 -4.64 -11.09
N CYS A 93 -3.31 -4.01 -10.77
CA CYS A 93 -3.89 -4.06 -9.42
C CYS A 93 -4.25 -5.50 -9.00
N LEU A 94 -4.90 -6.25 -9.88
CA LEU A 94 -5.25 -7.66 -9.66
C LEU A 94 -4.00 -8.54 -9.56
N GLY A 95 -2.96 -8.25 -10.33
CA GLY A 95 -1.67 -8.92 -10.25
C GLY A 95 -0.99 -8.73 -8.89
N LEU A 96 -0.93 -7.48 -8.39
CA LEU A 96 -0.42 -7.19 -7.06
C LEU A 96 -1.24 -7.92 -5.98
N LEU A 97 -2.57 -7.84 -6.04
CA LEU A 97 -3.45 -8.56 -5.12
C LEU A 97 -3.17 -10.06 -5.11
N PHE A 98 -3.08 -10.67 -6.30
CA PHE A 98 -2.82 -12.09 -6.45
C PHE A 98 -1.48 -12.49 -5.82
N LEU A 99 -0.39 -11.80 -6.19
CA LEU A 99 0.95 -12.08 -5.68
C LEU A 99 1.03 -11.90 -4.16
N GLY A 100 0.43 -10.84 -3.64
CA GLY A 100 0.41 -10.57 -2.20
C GLY A 100 -0.38 -11.62 -1.42
N LEU A 101 -1.58 -11.98 -1.87
CA LEU A 101 -2.40 -13.02 -1.24
C LEU A 101 -1.74 -14.40 -1.34
N GLN A 102 -1.16 -14.74 -2.49
CA GLN A 102 -0.46 -16.00 -2.68
C GLN A 102 0.72 -16.12 -1.72
N SER A 103 1.56 -15.09 -1.63
CA SER A 103 2.72 -15.09 -0.72
C SER A 103 2.28 -15.21 0.75
N ILE A 104 1.27 -14.44 1.19
CA ILE A 104 0.74 -14.57 2.55
C ILE A 104 0.24 -15.99 2.83
N ASN A 105 -0.44 -16.62 1.88
CA ASN A 105 -0.96 -17.98 2.04
C ASN A 105 0.16 -19.02 2.23
N THR A 106 1.32 -18.81 1.60
CA THR A 106 2.46 -19.73 1.66
C THR A 106 3.46 -19.42 2.77
N SER A 107 3.56 -18.16 3.18
CA SER A 107 4.66 -17.67 4.02
C SER A 107 4.24 -17.27 5.44
N VAL A 108 2.94 -17.18 5.72
CA VAL A 108 2.42 -16.87 7.07
C VAL A 108 1.75 -18.11 7.65
N GLU A 109 2.08 -18.44 8.90
CA GLU A 109 1.43 -19.53 9.62
C GLU A 109 -0.07 -19.25 9.79
N GLY A 110 -0.92 -20.20 9.39
CA GLY A 110 -2.37 -20.02 9.30
C GLY A 110 -2.85 -19.24 8.06
N GLY A 111 -1.93 -18.88 7.16
CA GLY A 111 -2.20 -18.38 5.80
C GLY A 111 -3.15 -17.18 5.75
N LEU A 112 -4.06 -17.20 4.76
CA LEU A 112 -5.03 -16.12 4.55
C LEU A 112 -5.98 -15.93 5.73
N VAL A 113 -6.31 -16.98 6.48
CA VAL A 113 -7.22 -16.88 7.64
C VAL A 113 -6.55 -16.12 8.78
N ALA A 114 -5.28 -16.42 9.08
CA ALA A 114 -4.51 -15.68 10.07
C ALA A 114 -4.33 -14.21 9.66
N PHE A 115 -4.06 -13.97 8.37
CA PHE A 115 -3.99 -12.61 7.84
C PHE A 115 -5.31 -11.84 7.99
N ALA A 116 -6.44 -12.42 7.58
CA ALA A 116 -7.75 -11.78 7.75
C ALA A 116 -8.07 -11.47 9.21
N ARG A 117 -7.75 -12.41 10.13
CA ARG A 117 -7.86 -12.17 11.57
C ARG A 117 -6.97 -11.01 12.02
N SER A 118 -5.74 -10.88 11.51
CA SER A 118 -4.83 -9.79 11.87
C SER A 118 -5.31 -8.40 11.44
N LEU A 119 -6.19 -8.31 10.44
CA LEU A 119 -6.78 -7.02 10.02
C LEU A 119 -7.79 -6.53 11.07
N ILE A 120 -8.52 -7.46 11.71
CA ILE A 120 -9.58 -7.14 12.68
C ILE A 120 -9.04 -7.14 14.11
N LEU A 121 -8.36 -8.22 14.48
CA LEU A 121 -7.76 -8.44 15.80
C LEU A 121 -6.34 -7.88 15.78
N ASN A 122 -6.24 -6.57 16.03
CA ASN A 122 -4.96 -5.91 16.16
C ASN A 122 -4.96 -4.93 17.34
N ASP A 123 -3.73 -4.56 17.67
CA ASP A 123 -3.34 -3.68 18.75
C ASP A 123 -3.76 -2.21 18.60
N THR A 124 -4.33 -1.83 17.44
CA THR A 124 -4.76 -0.46 17.16
C THR A 124 -6.04 -0.12 17.92
N TRP A 125 -6.99 -1.05 18.01
CA TRP A 125 -8.27 -0.79 18.71
C TRP A 125 -8.09 -0.56 20.21
N PRO A 126 -7.33 -1.41 20.94
CA PRO A 126 -7.07 -1.16 22.35
C PRO A 126 -6.29 0.15 22.58
N ALA A 127 -5.40 0.52 21.64
CA ALA A 127 -4.63 1.74 21.74
C ALA A 127 -5.49 3.01 21.66
N LEU A 128 -6.65 2.98 20.99
CA LEU A 128 -7.58 4.13 20.90
C LEU A 128 -8.14 4.55 22.26
N VAL A 129 -8.33 3.59 23.18
CA VAL A 129 -8.86 3.83 24.54
C VAL A 129 -7.76 3.86 25.60
N PHE A 130 -6.52 4.16 25.18
CA PHE A 130 -5.34 4.23 26.04
C PHE A 130 -5.00 2.90 26.76
N SER A 131 -5.40 1.76 26.20
CA SER A 131 -5.07 0.45 26.78
C SER A 131 -3.82 -0.16 26.12
N GLY A 132 -2.80 -0.45 26.94
CA GLY A 132 -1.69 -1.35 26.56
C GLY A 132 -0.64 -0.82 25.57
N GLY A 133 -0.42 0.50 25.45
CA GLY A 133 0.53 1.03 24.45
C GLY A 133 1.26 2.34 24.74
N GLY A 134 0.97 3.03 25.85
CA GLY A 134 1.55 4.35 26.14
C GLY A 134 1.07 5.45 25.19
N PHE A 135 1.50 6.69 25.45
CA PHE A 135 0.99 7.88 24.75
C PHE A 135 1.31 7.88 23.25
N MET A 136 2.50 7.42 22.84
CA MET A 136 2.85 7.37 21.41
C MET A 136 1.93 6.44 20.62
N ARG A 137 1.58 5.27 21.18
CA ARG A 137 0.71 4.30 20.50
C ARG A 137 -0.75 4.75 20.47
N PHE A 138 -1.20 5.44 21.52
CA PHE A 138 -2.50 6.11 21.54
C PHE A 138 -2.59 7.16 20.42
N THR A 139 -1.61 8.07 20.34
CA THR A 139 -1.57 9.10 19.30
C THR A 139 -1.44 8.49 17.91
N ALA A 140 -0.62 7.45 17.75
CA ALA A 140 -0.50 6.71 16.50
C ALA A 140 -1.85 6.15 16.03
N ALA A 141 -2.60 5.51 16.92
CA ALA A 141 -3.90 4.93 16.61
C ALA A 141 -4.91 5.99 16.18
N TRP A 142 -4.95 7.14 16.85
CA TRP A 142 -5.81 8.25 16.45
C TRP A 142 -5.40 8.88 15.11
N CYS A 143 -4.11 9.02 14.85
CA CYS A 143 -3.63 9.52 13.56
C CYS A 143 -4.03 8.59 12.41
N LEU A 144 -3.89 7.27 12.58
CA LEU A 144 -4.36 6.30 11.59
C LEU A 144 -5.88 6.36 11.40
N LEU A 145 -6.64 6.35 12.51
CA LEU A 145 -8.10 6.39 12.47
C LEU A 145 -8.61 7.65 11.77
N LEU A 146 -8.13 8.82 12.18
CA LEU A 146 -8.55 10.10 11.60
C LEU A 146 -8.13 10.22 10.15
N GLY A 147 -6.92 9.80 9.78
CA GLY A 147 -6.44 9.83 8.40
C GLY A 147 -7.34 9.02 7.45
N PHE A 148 -7.56 7.74 7.79
CA PHE A 148 -8.43 6.88 6.97
C PHE A 148 -9.89 7.31 6.99
N ALA A 149 -10.43 7.67 8.17
CA ALA A 149 -11.82 8.11 8.30
C ALA A 149 -12.09 9.41 7.54
N PHE A 150 -11.16 10.37 7.62
CA PHE A 150 -11.24 11.62 6.85
C PHE A 150 -11.24 11.33 5.35
N TYR A 151 -10.28 10.56 4.85
CA TYR A 151 -10.16 10.29 3.42
C TYR A 151 -11.38 9.56 2.87
N ILE A 152 -11.77 8.45 3.50
CA ILE A 152 -12.90 7.63 3.04
C ILE A 152 -14.21 8.40 3.20
N GLY A 153 -14.43 9.03 4.35
CA GLY A 153 -15.66 9.76 4.64
C GLY A 153 -15.84 10.99 3.75
N TYR A 154 -14.81 11.82 3.64
CA TYR A 154 -14.85 13.02 2.80
C TYR A 154 -15.00 12.65 1.31
N SER A 155 -14.24 11.66 0.84
CA SER A 155 -14.32 11.22 -0.56
C SER A 155 -15.67 10.61 -0.92
N ALA A 156 -16.28 9.85 -0.01
CA ALA A 156 -17.62 9.29 -0.20
C ALA A 156 -18.72 10.38 -0.24
N LEU A 157 -18.60 11.42 0.58
CA LEU A 157 -19.60 12.51 0.64
C LEU A 157 -19.47 13.52 -0.50
N HIS A 158 -18.25 13.71 -1.03
CA HIS A 158 -17.95 14.81 -1.96
C HIS A 158 -17.34 14.35 -3.29
N MET A 159 -17.29 13.03 -3.55
CA MET A 159 -16.62 12.44 -4.72
C MET A 159 -15.19 12.99 -4.88
N ALA A 160 -14.40 12.97 -3.81
CA ALA A 160 -13.08 13.59 -3.77
C ALA A 160 -11.93 12.56 -3.77
N TRP A 161 -12.13 11.40 -4.38
CA TRP A 161 -11.21 10.26 -4.30
C TRP A 161 -9.82 10.55 -4.87
N ILE A 162 -9.75 11.44 -5.87
CA ILE A 162 -8.50 11.87 -6.54
C ILE A 162 -8.09 13.30 -6.17
N ASP A 163 -8.76 13.91 -5.20
CA ASP A 163 -8.43 15.26 -4.76
C ASP A 163 -7.09 15.24 -4.01
N LEU A 164 -6.12 16.02 -4.52
CA LEU A 164 -4.78 16.09 -3.95
C LEU A 164 -4.78 16.67 -2.54
N GLY A 165 -5.64 17.65 -2.24
CA GLY A 165 -5.75 18.25 -0.92
C GLY A 165 -6.31 17.27 0.12
N VAL A 166 -7.37 16.53 -0.24
CA VAL A 166 -7.95 15.49 0.62
C VAL A 166 -6.93 14.37 0.86
N TYR A 167 -6.18 13.97 -0.17
CA TYR A 167 -5.11 13.00 -0.03
C TYR A 167 -3.98 13.52 0.86
N SER A 168 -3.53 14.76 0.70
CA SER A 168 -2.44 15.35 1.49
C SER A 168 -2.74 15.35 3.00
N VAL A 169 -3.95 15.77 3.40
CA VAL A 169 -4.34 15.75 4.83
C VAL A 169 -4.34 14.33 5.38
N SER A 170 -4.89 13.38 4.62
CA SER A 170 -4.93 11.97 5.00
C SER A 170 -3.55 11.36 5.15
N ILE A 171 -2.69 11.50 4.13
CA ILE A 171 -1.38 10.85 4.09
C ILE A 171 -0.45 11.40 5.17
N THR A 172 -0.56 12.69 5.53
CA THR A 172 0.19 13.24 6.66
C THR A 172 -0.17 12.55 7.98
N LEU A 173 -1.47 12.39 8.25
CA LEU A 173 -1.95 11.68 9.45
C LEU A 173 -1.56 10.21 9.43
N VAL A 174 -1.74 9.52 8.29
CA VAL A 174 -1.41 8.10 8.15
C VAL A 174 0.10 7.86 8.32
N ALA A 175 0.94 8.67 7.68
CA ALA A 175 2.39 8.59 7.79
C ALA A 175 2.86 8.82 9.23
N PHE A 176 2.31 9.85 9.90
CA PHE A 176 2.63 10.11 11.30
C PHE A 176 2.16 8.99 12.23
N GLY A 177 0.98 8.41 11.95
CA GLY A 177 0.47 7.24 12.64
C GLY A 177 1.40 6.03 12.54
N PHE A 178 1.87 5.71 11.33
CA PHE A 178 2.84 4.63 11.15
C PHE A 178 4.18 4.93 11.81
N ALA A 179 4.69 6.16 11.69
CA ALA A 179 5.95 6.58 12.30
C ALA A 179 5.92 6.47 13.84
N LEU A 180 4.86 6.99 14.49
CA LEU A 180 4.69 6.89 15.93
C LEU A 180 4.50 5.45 16.41
N ASN A 181 3.76 4.63 15.67
CA ASN A 181 3.59 3.23 16.02
C ASN A 181 4.93 2.47 15.94
N ALA A 182 5.76 2.76 14.92
CA ALA A 182 7.10 2.21 14.81
C ALA A 182 8.01 2.69 15.94
N ALA A 183 8.02 4.00 16.23
CA ALA A 183 8.82 4.59 17.30
C ALA A 183 8.45 4.03 18.68
N SER A 184 7.15 3.77 18.94
CA SER A 184 6.68 3.18 20.20
C SER A 184 7.18 1.76 20.47
N ARG A 185 7.76 1.10 19.46
CA ARG A 185 8.26 -0.28 19.51
C ARG A 185 9.79 -0.36 19.37
N ALA A 186 10.47 0.79 19.32
CA ALA A 186 11.92 0.82 19.28
C ALA A 186 12.50 0.27 20.60
N PRO A 187 13.56 -0.56 20.57
CA PRO A 187 14.26 -0.97 21.78
C PRO A 187 14.76 0.25 22.57
N PRO A 188 14.83 0.17 23.91
CA PRO A 188 15.51 1.19 24.71
C PRO A 188 16.95 1.35 24.20
N GLY A 189 17.42 2.59 24.04
CA GLY A 189 18.81 2.86 23.71
C GLY A 189 19.74 2.31 24.80
N ASP A 190 20.89 1.78 24.42
CA ASP A 190 21.90 1.31 25.36
C ASP A 190 22.43 2.52 26.15
N GLU A 191 22.03 2.64 27.42
CA GLU A 191 22.38 3.79 28.29
C GLU A 191 23.85 3.74 28.77
N THR A 192 24.69 2.89 28.17
CA THR A 192 26.09 2.64 28.57
C THR A 192 27.12 3.61 27.97
N VAL A 193 26.68 4.74 27.43
CA VAL A 193 27.56 5.86 27.03
C VAL A 193 27.21 7.13 27.78
N MET A 194 27.34 7.09 29.11
CA MET A 194 27.61 8.27 29.95
C MET A 194 28.76 7.98 30.90
#